data_AF-A0A7Y0XCV5-F1
#
_entry.id   AF-A0A7Y0XCV5-F1
#
_cell.length_a   1.000
_cell.length_b   1.000
_cell.length_c   1.000
_cell.angle_alpha   90.00
_cell.angle_beta   90.00
_cell.angle_gamma   90.00
#
_symmetry.space_group_name_H-M   'P 1'
#
loop_
_entity.id
_entity.type
_entity.pdbx_description
1 polymer ?
#
loop_
_entity_poly.entity_id
_entity_poly.type
_entity_poly.pdbx_seq_one_letter_code
_entity_poly.pdbx_strand_id
1 'polypeptide(L)'
;LAKSLNVPTVRLGMALGIPEVSNTLERLGVNKDEIRPVPSMFLGSFSLTPFEVAQMYQTLTNSGKRAKLTALRSVMDMEGNVLYQSLPRSSRAVDEQAAWLTTYAMKQGVAQGTGRVLQGEVGWAAWAGETGVSDDKRESGGGGGDGREVTAV
;
A
#
# COMPACT_ATOMS: atom_id res chain seq x y z
N LEU A 1 5.16 7.08 12.47
CA LEU A 1 5.30 6.21 11.30
C LEU A 1 6.67 5.53 11.27
N ALA A 2 7.78 6.22 11.02
CA ALA A 2 9.11 5.62 10.80
C ALA A 2 9.62 4.59 11.83
N LYS A 3 9.16 4.64 13.10
CA LYS A 3 9.53 3.68 14.15
C LYS A 3 8.51 2.56 14.40
N SER A 4 7.44 2.49 13.60
CA SER A 4 6.32 1.54 13.72
C SER A 4 5.82 1.35 15.16
N LEU A 5 5.47 2.46 15.83
CA LEU A 5 5.07 2.45 17.25
C LEU A 5 3.57 2.18 17.41
N ASN A 6 3.21 1.06 18.03
CA ASN A 6 1.82 0.62 18.19
C ASN A 6 0.94 1.61 18.98
N VAL A 7 1.39 2.07 20.15
CA VAL A 7 0.58 2.93 21.04
C VAL A 7 0.19 4.27 20.39
N PRO A 8 1.12 5.05 19.78
CA PRO A 8 0.76 6.25 19.04
C PRO A 8 -0.19 5.98 17.85
N THR A 9 0.00 4.86 17.13
CA THR A 9 -0.85 4.50 15.98
C THR A 9 -2.29 4.23 16.41
N VAL A 10 -2.50 3.44 17.46
CA VAL A 10 -3.86 3.18 17.98
C VAL A 10 -4.51 4.45 18.50
N ARG A 11 -3.77 5.30 19.23
CA ARG A 11 -4.30 6.59 19.74
C ARG A 11 -4.76 7.51 18.61
N LEU A 12 -3.95 7.63 17.55
CA LEU A 12 -4.32 8.42 16.37
C LEU A 12 -5.53 7.82 15.64
N GLY A 13 -5.52 6.51 15.40
CA GLY A 13 -6.64 5.81 14.74
C GLY A 13 -7.96 5.98 15.49
N MET A 14 -7.93 5.88 16.82
CA MET A 14 -9.10 6.12 17.66
C MET A 14 -9.56 7.59 17.64
N ALA A 15 -8.63 8.55 17.56
CA ALA A 15 -8.97 9.97 17.46
C ALA A 15 -9.61 10.34 16.11
N LEU A 16 -9.21 9.67 15.02
CA LEU A 16 -9.82 9.83 13.68
C LEU A 16 -11.15 9.07 13.57
N GLY A 17 -11.24 7.90 14.20
CA GLY A 17 -12.40 7.01 14.16
C GLY A 17 -12.23 5.83 13.19
N ILE A 18 -12.77 4.68 13.59
CA ILE A 18 -12.76 3.44 12.80
C ILE A 18 -13.37 3.62 11.40
N PRO A 19 -14.51 4.31 11.21
CA PRO A 19 -15.11 4.46 9.88
C PRO A 19 -14.22 5.20 8.88
N GLU A 20 -13.54 6.27 9.32
CA GLU A 20 -12.67 7.08 8.46
C GLU A 20 -11.44 6.30 7.98
N VAL A 21 -10.82 5.54 8.88
CA VAL A 21 -9.68 4.70 8.54
C VAL A 21 -10.11 3.55 7.62
N SER A 22 -11.27 2.93 7.88
CA SER A 22 -11.84 1.88 7.02
C SER A 22 -12.09 2.39 5.61
N ASN A 23 -12.73 3.55 5.47
CA ASN A 23 -12.99 4.20 4.18
C ASN A 23 -11.68 4.51 3.43
N THR A 24 -10.66 4.97 4.16
CA THR A 24 -9.34 5.21 3.56
C THR A 24 -8.74 3.92 2.99
N LEU A 25 -8.79 2.79 3.71
CA LEU A 25 -8.31 1.49 3.21
C LEU A 25 -9.08 1.04 1.95
N GLU A 26 -10.41 1.16 1.95
CA GLU A 26 -11.25 0.85 0.77
C GLU A 26 -10.86 1.72 -0.45
N ARG A 27 -10.64 3.03 -0.23
CA ARG A 27 -10.21 3.98 -1.27
C ARG A 27 -8.84 3.60 -1.85
N LEU A 28 -7.91 3.14 -1.01
CA LEU A 28 -6.59 2.67 -1.45
C LEU A 28 -6.67 1.35 -2.23
N GLY A 29 -7.75 0.59 -2.07
CA GLY A 29 -8.07 -0.58 -2.87
C GLY A 29 -8.11 -1.90 -2.13
N VAL A 30 -8.13 -1.86 -0.79
CA VAL A 30 -8.41 -3.02 0.05
C VAL A 30 -9.87 -3.44 -0.13
N ASN A 31 -10.14 -4.74 -0.20
CA ASN A 31 -11.51 -5.24 -0.23
C ASN A 31 -12.19 -4.95 1.10
N LYS A 32 -13.40 -4.38 1.05
CA LYS A 32 -14.21 -4.05 2.22
C LYS A 32 -14.46 -5.26 3.12
N ASP A 33 -14.65 -6.43 2.53
CA ASP A 33 -14.95 -7.66 3.27
C ASP A 33 -13.78 -8.12 4.17
N GLU A 34 -12.55 -7.69 3.84
CA GLU A 34 -11.36 -7.97 4.65
C GLU A 34 -11.21 -6.98 5.83
N ILE A 35 -11.90 -5.84 5.79
CA ILE A 35 -11.78 -4.80 6.79
C ILE A 35 -12.71 -5.11 7.96
N ARG A 36 -12.13 -5.55 9.08
CA ARG A 36 -12.86 -5.74 10.35
C ARG A 36 -12.84 -4.43 11.15
N PRO A 37 -14.00 -3.79 11.41
CA PRO A 37 -14.07 -2.47 12.03
C PRO A 37 -13.91 -2.55 13.57
N VAL A 38 -12.73 -2.97 14.02
CA VAL A 38 -12.35 -3.10 15.43
C VAL A 38 -11.00 -2.41 15.66
N PRO A 39 -10.69 -1.92 16.87
CA PRO A 39 -9.45 -1.16 17.12
C PRO A 39 -8.14 -1.86 16.72
N SER A 40 -8.12 -3.20 16.75
CA SER A 40 -6.95 -3.98 16.32
C SER A 40 -6.61 -3.80 14.82
N MET A 41 -7.56 -3.31 14.00
CA MET A 41 -7.32 -3.05 12.59
C MET A 41 -6.21 -2.01 12.37
N PHE A 42 -6.03 -1.07 13.31
CA PHE A 42 -4.96 -0.06 13.23
C PHE A 42 -3.55 -0.66 13.30
N LEU A 43 -3.46 -1.91 13.75
CA LEU A 43 -2.22 -2.69 13.83
C LEU A 43 -2.16 -3.78 12.75
N GLY A 44 -3.09 -3.78 11.78
CA GLY A 44 -3.09 -4.74 10.68
C GLY A 44 -3.73 -6.09 11.02
N SER A 45 -4.75 -6.14 11.89
CA SER A 45 -5.47 -7.38 12.22
C SER A 45 -6.42 -7.88 11.10
N PHE A 46 -5.97 -7.82 9.85
CA PHE A 46 -6.66 -8.29 8.65
C PHE A 46 -5.63 -8.90 7.69
N SER A 47 -6.05 -9.90 6.92
CA SER A 47 -5.18 -10.64 6.01
C SER A 47 -5.42 -10.17 4.58
N LEU A 48 -4.38 -9.67 3.91
CA LEU A 48 -4.46 -9.26 2.51
C LEU A 48 -3.62 -10.19 1.65
N THR A 49 -4.09 -10.44 0.43
CA THR A 49 -3.26 -11.06 -0.60
C THR A 49 -2.15 -10.11 -1.04
N PRO A 50 -1.00 -10.61 -1.54
CA PRO A 50 0.06 -9.75 -2.08
C PRO A 50 -0.44 -8.79 -3.18
N PHE A 51 -1.44 -9.21 -3.95
CA PHE A 51 -2.08 -8.38 -4.98
C PHE A 51 -2.82 -7.17 -4.38
N GLU A 52 -3.53 -7.35 -3.27
CA GLU A 52 -4.22 -6.26 -2.58
C GLU A 52 -3.24 -5.31 -1.90
N VAL A 53 -2.17 -5.83 -1.31
CA VAL A 53 -1.07 -5.01 -0.77
C VAL A 53 -0.44 -4.18 -1.90
N ALA A 54 -0.11 -4.80 -3.03
CA ALA A 54 0.42 -4.10 -4.19
C ALA A 54 -0.53 -3.01 -4.70
N GLN A 55 -1.84 -3.27 -4.75
CA GLN A 55 -2.84 -2.28 -5.14
C GLN A 55 -2.89 -1.08 -4.19
N MET A 56 -2.82 -1.32 -2.88
CA MET A 56 -2.81 -0.28 -1.86
C MET A 56 -1.58 0.63 -1.99
N TYR A 57 -0.39 0.03 -2.09
CA TYR A 57 0.85 0.78 -2.27
C TYR A 57 0.92 1.50 -3.62
N GLN A 58 0.42 0.88 -4.70
CA GLN A 58 0.30 1.53 -6.01
C GLN A 58 -0.46 2.85 -5.91
N THR A 59 -1.56 2.88 -5.16
CA THR A 59 -2.34 4.12 -4.97
C THR A 59 -1.53 5.20 -4.25
N LEU A 60 -0.77 4.83 -3.22
CA LEU A 60 0.05 5.78 -2.43
C LEU A 60 1.22 6.33 -3.25
N THR A 61 1.97 5.47 -3.93
CA THR A 61 3.16 5.87 -4.71
C THR A 61 2.78 6.59 -6.01
N ASN A 62 1.58 6.37 -6.54
CA ASN A 62 1.02 7.09 -7.69
C ASN A 62 0.33 8.40 -7.28
N SER A 63 0.93 9.14 -6.34
CA SER A 63 0.46 10.44 -5.86
C SER A 63 -1.00 10.44 -5.37
N GLY A 64 -1.52 9.32 -4.87
CA GLY A 64 -2.91 9.18 -4.42
C GLY A 64 -3.91 8.84 -5.52
N LYS A 65 -3.47 8.50 -6.73
CA LYS A 65 -4.34 8.01 -7.82
C LYS A 65 -4.35 6.48 -7.85
N ARG A 66 -5.54 5.89 -7.69
CA ARG A 66 -5.73 4.46 -7.82
C ARG A 66 -5.88 4.10 -9.30
N ALA A 67 -5.00 3.23 -9.78
CA ALA A 67 -5.12 2.55 -11.06
C ALA A 67 -5.33 1.06 -10.78
N LYS A 68 -6.41 0.49 -11.32
CA LYS A 68 -6.71 -0.93 -11.07
C LYS A 68 -5.59 -1.79 -11.67
N LEU A 69 -4.97 -2.62 -10.84
CA LEU A 69 -3.96 -3.58 -11.30
C LEU A 69 -4.58 -4.56 -12.32
N THR A 70 -3.87 -4.83 -13.40
CA THR A 70 -4.28 -5.72 -14.47
C THR A 70 -3.06 -6.46 -15.02
N ALA A 71 -3.21 -7.75 -15.29
CA ALA A 71 -2.22 -8.55 -16.00
C ALA A 71 -2.39 -8.49 -17.53
N LEU A 72 -3.59 -8.10 -18.00
CA LEU A 72 -3.94 -8.09 -19.42
C LEU A 72 -3.81 -6.68 -20.00
N ARG A 73 -3.00 -6.55 -21.06
CA ARG A 73 -2.86 -5.31 -21.85
C ARG A 73 -3.72 -5.34 -23.11
N SER A 74 -3.65 -6.42 -23.88
CA SER A 74 -4.46 -6.63 -25.07
C SER A 74 -4.59 -8.12 -25.38
N VAL A 75 -5.71 -8.51 -25.97
CA VAL A 75 -5.94 -9.85 -26.54
C VAL A 75 -6.29 -9.64 -28.01
N MET A 76 -5.62 -10.38 -28.88
CA MET A 76 -5.85 -10.36 -30.33
C MET A 76 -6.10 -11.78 -30.82
N ASP A 77 -6.91 -11.94 -31.87
CA ASP A 77 -7.05 -13.23 -32.56
C ASP A 77 -5.90 -13.47 -33.55
N MET A 78 -5.95 -14.59 -34.27
CA MET A 78 -4.92 -15.01 -35.22
C MET A 78 -4.94 -14.14 -36.49
N GLU A 79 -6.08 -13.52 -36.78
CA GLU A 79 -6.33 -12.61 -37.90
C GLU A 79 -5.91 -11.16 -37.60
N GLY A 80 -5.52 -10.87 -36.35
CA GLY A 80 -5.06 -9.56 -35.90
C GLY A 80 -6.15 -8.61 -35.39
N ASN A 81 -7.39 -9.10 -35.20
CA ASN A 81 -8.46 -8.30 -34.61
C ASN A 81 -8.27 -8.20 -33.10
N VAL A 82 -8.41 -6.98 -32.56
CA VAL A 82 -8.31 -6.73 -31.12
C VAL A 82 -9.62 -7.14 -30.43
N LEU A 83 -9.56 -8.22 -29.67
CA LEU A 83 -10.70 -8.74 -28.87
C LEU A 83 -10.83 -8.01 -27.53
N TYR A 84 -9.71 -7.57 -26.97
CA TYR A 84 -9.67 -6.82 -25.73
C TYR A 84 -8.49 -5.86 -25.73
N GLN A 85 -8.68 -4.67 -25.19
CA GLN A 85 -7.59 -3.74 -24.90
C GLN A 85 -7.84 -3.05 -23.58
N SER A 86 -6.87 -3.14 -22.68
CA SER A 86 -6.89 -2.40 -21.43
C SER A 86 -6.47 -0.96 -21.69
N LEU A 87 -7.35 -0.03 -21.35
CA LEU A 87 -7.03 1.40 -21.33
C LEU A 87 -6.77 1.80 -19.87
N PRO A 88 -5.57 2.27 -19.51
CA PRO A 88 -5.26 2.67 -18.15
C PRO A 88 -6.24 3.76 -17.68
N ARG A 89 -7.09 3.43 -16.71
CA ARG A 89 -7.97 4.39 -16.04
C ARG A 89 -7.47 4.56 -14.62
N SER A 90 -7.17 5.81 -14.26
CA SER A 90 -6.82 6.17 -12.90
C SER A 90 -7.83 7.16 -12.35
N SER A 91 -8.12 7.07 -11.05
CA SER A 91 -9.01 7.98 -10.34
C SER A 91 -8.34 8.46 -9.06
N ARG A 92 -8.65 9.69 -8.64
CA ARG A 92 -8.13 10.25 -7.39
C ARG A 92 -8.76 9.49 -6.22
N ALA A 93 -7.95 8.71 -5.52
CA ALA A 93 -8.39 7.94 -4.36
C ALA A 93 -8.13 8.72 -3.07
N VAL A 94 -6.98 9.37 -2.91
CA VAL A 94 -6.65 10.21 -1.74
C VAL A 94 -5.96 11.49 -2.21
N ASP A 95 -5.94 12.52 -1.36
CA ASP A 95 -5.28 13.79 -1.68
C ASP A 95 -3.80 13.60 -1.98
N GLU A 96 -3.33 14.35 -2.96
CA GLU A 96 -1.95 14.25 -3.45
C GLU A 96 -0.94 14.65 -2.39
N GLN A 97 -1.21 15.70 -1.62
CA GLN A 97 -0.32 16.12 -0.54
C GLN A 97 -0.27 15.07 0.57
N ALA A 98 -1.41 14.45 0.90
CA ALA A 98 -1.47 13.39 1.91
C ALA A 98 -0.71 12.13 1.46
N ALA A 99 -0.88 11.72 0.20
CA ALA A 99 -0.14 10.60 -0.39
C ALA A 99 1.36 10.88 -0.41
N TRP A 100 1.76 12.10 -0.78
CA TRP A 100 3.16 12.51 -0.80
C TRP A 100 3.78 12.50 0.60
N LEU A 101 3.11 13.08 1.61
CA LEU A 101 3.59 13.09 2.99
C LEU A 101 3.71 11.68 3.56
N THR A 102 2.75 10.81 3.27
CA THR A 102 2.77 9.41 3.70
C THR A 102 3.93 8.66 3.04
N THR A 103 4.11 8.84 1.73
CA THR A 103 5.24 8.26 0.98
C THR A 103 6.57 8.76 1.50
N TYR A 104 6.69 10.04 1.81
CA TYR A 104 7.89 10.61 2.43
C TYR A 104 8.17 10.00 3.81
N ALA A 105 7.14 9.86 4.65
CA ALA A 105 7.27 9.24 5.96
C ALA A 105 7.70 7.76 5.89
N MET A 106 7.20 7.00 4.90
CA MET A 106 7.65 5.63 4.62
C MET A 106 9.13 5.59 4.19
N LYS A 107 9.59 6.53 3.34
CA LYS A 107 11.02 6.66 3.01
C LYS A 107 11.88 6.91 4.25
N GLN A 108 11.39 7.67 5.23
CA GLN A 108 12.09 7.86 6.50
C GLN A 108 12.12 6.57 7.35
N GLY A 109 11.09 5.73 7.27
CA GLY A 109 11.07 4.39 7.88
C GLY A 109 12.16 3.47 7.32
N VAL A 110 12.39 3.52 6.01
CA VAL A 110 13.49 2.78 5.37
C VAL A 110 14.86 3.41 5.67
N ALA A 111 14.97 4.74 5.69
CA ALA A 111 16.26 5.42 5.89
C ALA A 111 16.75 5.40 7.35
N GLN A 112 15.85 5.51 8.33
CA GLN A 112 16.20 5.72 9.74
C GLN A 112 15.39 4.86 10.71
N GLY A 113 14.47 4.04 10.19
CA GLY A 113 13.49 3.29 10.96
C GLY A 113 13.69 1.77 10.91
N THR A 114 12.60 1.03 10.97
CA THR A 114 12.59 -0.44 11.04
C THR A 114 13.07 -1.11 9.74
N GLY A 115 13.01 -0.40 8.61
CA GLY A 115 13.47 -0.88 7.29
C GLY A 115 14.95 -0.59 6.99
N ARG A 116 15.74 -0.12 7.96
CA ARG A 116 17.13 0.36 7.74
C ARG A 116 18.06 -0.65 7.08
N VAL A 117 17.80 -1.95 7.24
CA VAL A 117 18.58 -3.02 6.59
C VAL A 117 18.47 -2.93 5.05
N LEU A 118 17.33 -2.51 4.52
CA LEU A 118 17.09 -2.39 3.07
C LEU A 118 17.84 -1.20 2.43
N GLN A 119 18.35 -0.25 3.23
CA GLN A 119 19.08 0.90 2.70
C GLN A 119 20.39 0.49 2.01
N GLY A 120 21.04 -0.60 2.48
CA GLY A 120 22.26 -1.13 1.88
C GLY A 120 22.04 -1.82 0.53
N GLU A 121 20.82 -2.29 0.24
CA GLU A 121 20.52 -3.10 -0.95
C GLU A 121 19.74 -2.30 -2.02
N VAL A 122 18.85 -1.40 -1.62
CA VAL A 122 17.94 -0.69 -2.54
C VAL A 122 17.86 0.82 -2.31
N GLY A 123 18.81 1.40 -1.56
CA GLY A 123 18.85 2.83 -1.22
C GLY A 123 18.85 3.79 -2.42
N TRP A 124 19.24 3.32 -3.61
CA TRP A 124 19.29 4.11 -4.85
C TRP A 124 17.91 4.38 -5.47
N ALA A 125 16.90 3.57 -5.19
CA ALA A 125 15.56 3.70 -5.78
C ALA A 125 14.58 4.50 -4.89
N ALA A 126 15.07 5.13 -3.81
CA ALA A 126 14.26 5.93 -2.89
C ALA A 126 12.99 5.20 -2.41
N TRP A 127 13.17 3.93 -2.04
CA TRP A 127 12.10 3.01 -1.63
C TRP A 127 11.30 3.58 -0.47
N ALA A 128 9.99 3.68 -0.68
CA ALA A 128 9.02 3.93 0.37
C ALA A 128 8.43 2.57 0.75
N GLY A 129 8.71 2.08 1.95
CA GLY A 129 8.16 0.82 2.43
C GLY A 129 7.89 0.83 3.92
N GLU A 130 6.98 -0.02 4.34
CA GLU A 130 6.71 -0.34 5.75
C GLU A 130 6.98 -1.83 5.95
N THR A 131 7.61 -2.16 7.08
CA THR A 131 7.84 -3.54 7.50
C THR A 131 6.67 -4.02 8.36
N GLY A 132 6.00 -5.11 7.99
CA GLY A 132 4.93 -5.73 8.78
C GLY A 132 5.43 -6.99 9.49
N VAL A 133 5.25 -7.07 10.80
CA VAL A 133 5.51 -8.29 11.59
C VAL A 133 4.26 -8.58 12.41
N SER A 134 3.63 -9.75 12.19
CA SER A 134 2.50 -10.19 13.01
C SER A 134 2.98 -10.66 14.40
N ASP A 135 2.09 -10.63 15.40
CA ASP A 135 2.37 -11.22 16.71
C ASP A 135 2.86 -12.68 16.58
N ASP A 136 3.81 -13.08 17.44
CA ASP A 136 4.50 -14.39 17.42
C ASP A 136 5.40 -14.68 16.19
N LYS A 137 5.68 -13.71 15.31
CA LYS A 137 6.45 -13.89 14.06
C LYS A 137 5.85 -14.97 13.12
N ARG A 138 4.55 -15.24 13.22
CA ARG A 138 3.87 -16.21 12.33
C ARG A 138 3.93 -15.79 10.86
N GLU A 139 3.87 -14.50 10.60
CA GLU A 139 4.03 -13.89 9.28
C GLU A 139 5.05 -12.73 9.37
N SER A 140 5.99 -12.71 8.42
CA SER A 140 6.87 -11.57 8.16
C SER A 140 6.65 -11.13 6.72
N GLY A 141 6.22 -9.89 6.52
CA GLY A 141 5.94 -9.34 5.20
C GLY A 141 6.44 -7.91 5.06
N GLY A 142 6.65 -7.47 3.83
CA GLY A 142 7.11 -6.13 3.50
C GLY A 142 6.46 -5.64 2.22
N GLY A 143 5.84 -4.46 2.28
CA GLY A 143 5.31 -3.77 1.12
C GLY A 143 6.10 -2.49 0.89
N GLY A 144 6.53 -2.25 -0.34
CA GLY A 144 7.20 -1.01 -0.69
C GLY A 144 7.24 -0.77 -2.18
N GLY A 145 7.58 0.44 -2.59
CA GLY A 145 7.71 0.78 -3.99
C GLY A 145 8.48 2.06 -4.21
N ASP A 146 8.80 2.31 -5.48
CA ASP A 146 9.35 3.57 -5.97
C ASP A 146 8.33 4.26 -6.90
N GLY A 147 8.75 5.31 -7.61
CA GLY A 147 7.88 6.04 -8.53
C GLY A 147 7.49 5.26 -9.80
N ARG A 148 7.98 4.03 -9.99
CA ARG A 148 7.78 3.19 -11.18
C ARG A 148 7.20 1.83 -10.85
N GLU A 149 7.59 1.21 -9.74
CA GLU A 149 7.24 -0.16 -9.38
C GLU A 149 6.82 -0.28 -7.90
N VAL A 150 5.95 -1.26 -7.62
CA VAL A 150 5.52 -1.62 -6.26
C VAL A 150 5.72 -3.12 -6.09
N THR A 151 6.34 -3.49 -4.98
CA THR A 151 6.66 -4.87 -4.61
C THR A 151 6.07 -5.17 -3.23
N ALA A 152 5.40 -6.31 -3.13
CA ALA A 152 4.89 -6.85 -1.87
C ALA A 152 5.40 -8.29 -1.73
N VAL A 153 6.01 -8.60 -0.57
CA VAL A 153 6.60 -9.90 -0.23
C VAL A 153 6.07 -10.37 1.10
#